data_AF-A0A9E1RBZ2-F1
#
_entry.id   AF-A0A9E1RBZ2-F1
#
_cell.length_a   1.000
_cell.length_b   1.000
_cell.length_c   1.000
_cell.angle_alpha   90.00
_cell.angle_beta   90.00
_cell.angle_gamma   90.00
#
_symmetry.space_group_name_H-M   'P 1'
#
loop_
_entity.id
_entity.type
_entity.pdbx_description
1 polymer ?
#
loop_
_entity_poly.entity_id
_entity_poly.type
_entity_poly.pdbx_seq_one_letter_code
_entity_poly.pdbx_strand_id
1 'polypeptide(L)'
;MIYNLSITSERHMDDTITALATPPGEGGLGIIRISGKDALTIAVALFHSAPGKSELAPQKVVFGEIRNPDTGQCVDEVLLTFFKAPKSY
;
A
#
# COMPACT_ATOMS: atom_id res chain seq x y z
N MET A 1 -40.37 -6.18 3.04
CA MET A 1 -39.80 -5.03 3.75
C MET A 1 -38.29 -5.17 3.70
N ILE A 2 -37.69 -4.74 2.60
CA ILE A 2 -36.25 -4.88 2.32
C ILE A 2 -35.60 -3.54 2.70
N TYR A 3 -34.85 -3.55 3.79
CA TYR A 3 -34.01 -2.40 4.15
C TYR A 3 -32.77 -2.43 3.26
N ASN A 4 -32.75 -1.58 2.24
CA ASN A 4 -31.55 -1.29 1.47
C ASN A 4 -30.68 -0.36 2.32
N LEU A 5 -29.74 -0.93 3.08
CA LEU A 5 -28.77 -0.17 3.86
C LEU A 5 -27.75 0.44 2.91
N SER A 6 -28.01 1.65 2.44
CA SER A 6 -27.04 2.46 1.69
C SER A 6 -25.90 2.84 2.63
N ILE A 7 -24.84 2.02 2.69
CA ILE A 7 -23.57 2.41 3.32
C ILE A 7 -22.94 3.47 2.42
N THR A 8 -23.31 4.73 2.62
CA THR A 8 -22.60 5.86 2.02
C THR A 8 -21.40 6.14 2.93
N SER A 9 -20.22 5.63 2.59
CA SER A 9 -19.00 6.06 3.28
C SER A 9 -18.74 7.53 2.92
N GLU A 10 -18.85 8.44 3.88
CA GLU A 10 -18.41 9.83 3.69
C GLU A 10 -16.89 9.84 3.49
N ARG A 11 -16.45 9.92 2.23
CA ARG A 11 -15.01 10.03 1.90
C ARG A 11 -14.55 11.45 2.21
N HIS A 12 -13.69 11.59 3.22
CA HIS A 12 -13.04 12.85 3.52
C HIS A 12 -11.78 12.99 2.65
N MET A 13 -11.46 14.21 2.19
CA MET A 13 -10.28 14.43 1.33
C MET A 13 -8.96 14.07 2.01
N ASP A 14 -8.93 14.04 3.35
CA ASP A 14 -7.75 13.74 4.14
C ASP A 14 -7.61 12.25 4.51
N ASP A 15 -8.56 11.41 4.08
CA ASP A 15 -8.49 9.97 4.31
C ASP A 15 -7.29 9.35 3.59
N THR A 16 -6.67 8.38 4.26
CA THR A 16 -5.68 7.54 3.59
C THR A 16 -6.41 6.45 2.81
N ILE A 17 -6.27 6.48 1.49
CA ILE A 17 -6.96 5.59 0.55
C ILE A 17 -6.00 4.57 -0.06
N THR A 18 -6.55 3.43 -0.49
CA THR A 18 -5.80 2.45 -1.29
C THR A 18 -6.63 1.92 -2.46
N ALA A 19 -5.95 1.53 -3.54
CA ALA A 19 -6.57 0.91 -4.70
C ALA A 19 -5.55 0.08 -5.50
N LEU A 20 -6.08 -0.87 -6.28
CA LEU A 20 -5.35 -1.48 -7.39
C LEU A 20 -5.10 -0.38 -8.45
N ALA A 21 -3.83 -0.20 -8.81
CA ALA A 21 -3.39 0.75 -9.84
C ALA A 21 -3.09 0.07 -11.18
N THR A 22 -3.26 -1.25 -11.27
CA THR A 22 -3.18 -2.05 -12.49
C THR A 22 -4.56 -2.63 -12.85
N PRO A 23 -4.87 -2.85 -14.14
CA PRO A 23 -6.10 -3.51 -14.56
C PRO A 23 -6.26 -4.93 -13.97
N PRO A 24 -7.50 -5.44 -13.82
CA PRO A 24 -7.73 -6.83 -13.42
C PRO A 24 -7.35 -7.79 -14.55
N GLY A 25 -6.85 -8.96 -14.19
CA GLY A 25 -6.48 -10.02 -15.14
C GLY A 25 -5.10 -10.60 -14.83
N GLU A 26 -4.65 -11.50 -15.70
CA GLU A 26 -3.31 -12.09 -15.61
C GLU A 26 -2.26 -11.11 -16.12
N GLY A 27 -1.18 -10.94 -15.37
CA GLY A 27 -0.06 -10.07 -15.70
C GLY A 27 1.18 -10.42 -14.88
N GLY A 28 2.35 -10.00 -15.35
CA GLY A 28 3.62 -10.27 -14.65
C GLY A 28 3.82 -9.43 -13.38
N LEU A 29 3.00 -8.41 -13.15
CA LEU A 29 3.01 -7.58 -11.95
C LEU A 29 1.63 -6.97 -11.68
N GLY A 30 1.34 -6.72 -10.40
CA GLY A 30 0.22 -5.89 -9.95
C GLY A 30 0.74 -4.72 -9.12
N ILE A 31 0.06 -3.58 -9.14
CA ILE A 31 0.41 -2.42 -8.32
C ILE A 31 -0.74 -2.10 -7.38
N ILE A 32 -0.46 -2.05 -6.09
CA ILE A 32 -1.34 -1.46 -5.07
C ILE A 32 -0.76 -0.09 -4.70
N ARG A 33 -1.59 0.95 -4.80
CA ARG A 33 -1.21 2.32 -4.39
C ARG A 33 -1.89 2.67 -3.08
N ILE A 34 -1.17 3.31 -2.17
CA ILE A 34 -1.70 3.94 -0.96
C ILE A 34 -1.41 5.43 -1.04
N SER A 35 -2.39 6.29 -0.74
CA SER A 35 -2.26 7.74 -0.76
C SER A 35 -2.91 8.37 0.45
N GLY A 36 -2.29 9.39 1.03
CA GLY A 36 -2.76 10.09 2.22
C GLY A 36 -1.69 10.20 3.30
N LYS A 37 -2.05 10.88 4.39
CA LYS A 37 -1.12 11.23 5.49
C LYS A 37 -0.48 10.00 6.17
N ASP A 38 -1.19 8.87 6.20
CA ASP A 38 -0.74 7.66 6.89
C ASP A 38 -0.17 6.61 5.91
N ALA A 39 -0.05 6.92 4.62
CA ALA A 39 0.31 5.95 3.58
C ALA A 39 1.66 5.27 3.85
N LEU A 40 2.68 6.04 4.20
CA LEU A 40 4.00 5.49 4.52
C LEU A 40 3.98 4.68 5.83
N THR A 41 3.26 5.15 6.85
CA THR A 41 3.13 4.45 8.13
C THR A 41 2.50 3.07 7.94
N ILE A 42 1.41 3.01 7.17
CA ILE A 42 0.74 1.74 6.84
C ILE A 42 1.68 0.82 6.05
N ALA A 43 2.36 1.35 5.02
CA ALA A 43 3.28 0.55 4.22
C ALA A 43 4.44 -0.03 5.07
N VAL A 44 5.04 0.77 5.94
CA VAL A 44 6.14 0.34 6.83
C VAL A 44 5.69 -0.69 7.85
N ALA A 45 4.45 -0.61 8.35
CA ALA A 45 3.93 -1.60 9.28
C ALA A 45 3.78 -3.01 8.66
N LEU A 46 3.59 -3.08 7.34
CA LEU A 46 3.42 -4.33 6.59
C LEU A 46 4.71 -4.82 5.92
N PHE A 47 5.60 -3.90 5.55
CA PHE A 47 6.78 -4.15 4.75
C PHE A 47 8.02 -4.52 5.60
N HIS A 48 8.67 -5.61 5.20
CA HIS A 48 9.91 -6.09 5.80
C HIS A 48 11.01 -6.08 4.73
N SER A 49 11.98 -5.18 4.87
CA SER A 49 13.11 -5.08 3.92
C SER A 49 13.98 -6.34 3.99
N ALA A 50 14.43 -6.83 2.82
CA ALA A 50 15.34 -7.97 2.81
C ALA A 50 16.68 -7.63 3.50
N PRO A 51 17.37 -8.62 4.11
CA PRO A 51 18.64 -8.39 4.80
C PRO A 51 19.68 -7.70 3.90
N GLY A 52 20.36 -6.68 4.44
CA GLY A 52 21.39 -5.94 3.73
C GLY A 52 20.89 -5.00 2.61
N LYS A 53 19.57 -4.76 2.51
CA LYS A 53 19.01 -3.76 1.59
C LYS A 53 18.98 -2.37 2.23
N SER A 54 18.97 -1.34 1.37
CA SER A 54 18.94 0.06 1.77
C SER A 54 17.70 0.41 2.58
N GLU A 55 17.88 1.34 3.52
CA GLU A 55 16.77 1.99 4.21
C GLU A 55 15.79 2.65 3.22
N LEU A 56 14.52 2.71 3.61
CA LEU A 56 13.49 3.37 2.81
C LEU A 56 13.80 4.87 2.68
N ALA A 57 14.07 5.30 1.45
CA ALA A 57 14.22 6.70 1.09
C ALA A 57 13.21 7.09 0.00
N PRO A 58 12.73 8.36 -0.03
CA PRO A 58 11.77 8.79 -1.02
C PRO A 58 12.30 8.56 -2.44
N GLN A 59 11.43 8.10 -3.34
CA GLN A 59 11.74 7.85 -4.76
C GLN A 59 12.84 6.79 -4.97
N LYS A 60 13.10 5.94 -3.97
CA LYS A 60 13.93 4.74 -4.11
C LYS A 60 13.05 3.51 -4.08
N VAL A 61 13.46 2.51 -4.86
CA VAL A 61 12.85 1.19 -4.87
C VAL A 61 13.61 0.29 -3.91
N VAL A 62 12.88 -0.36 -3.00
CA VAL A 62 13.44 -1.31 -2.04
C VAL A 62 12.74 -2.65 -2.19
N PHE A 63 13.52 -3.72 -2.27
CA PHE A 63 13.01 -5.09 -2.30
C PHE A 63 12.81 -5.63 -0.89
N GLY A 64 11.72 -6.35 -0.68
CA GLY A 64 11.40 -7.00 0.57
C GLY A 64 10.10 -7.78 0.48
N GLU A 65 9.49 -8.01 1.63
CA GLU A 65 8.29 -8.84 1.76
C GLU A 65 7.17 -8.03 2.39
N ILE A 66 5.93 -8.26 1.94
CA ILE A 66 4.74 -7.90 2.71
C ILE A 66 4.39 -9.10 3.60
N ARG A 67 4.23 -8.85 4.90
CA ARG A 67 3.86 -9.87 5.87
C ARG A 67 2.52 -9.55 6.52
N ASN A 68 1.76 -10.60 6.82
CA ASN A 68 0.55 -10.47 7.61
C ASN A 68 0.95 -10.00 9.04
N PRO A 69 0.39 -8.89 9.55
CA PRO A 69 0.85 -8.30 10.81
C PRO A 69 0.52 -9.16 12.04
N ASP A 70 -0.52 -9.99 11.98
CA ASP A 70 -0.96 -10.82 13.11
C ASP A 70 -0.18 -12.14 13.20
N THR A 71 0.16 -12.72 12.04
CA THR A 71 0.77 -14.06 11.95
C THR A 71 2.24 -14.04 11.58
N GLY A 72 2.74 -12.93 11.03
CA GLY A 72 4.10 -12.82 10.47
C GLY A 72 4.33 -13.59 9.17
N GLN A 73 3.30 -14.25 8.62
CA GLN A 73 3.40 -15.03 7.38
C GLN A 73 3.71 -14.10 6.19
N CYS A 74 4.64 -14.51 5.33
CA CYS A 74 4.90 -13.82 4.06
C CYS A 74 3.68 -13.94 3.14
N VAL A 75 3.18 -12.79 2.70
CA VAL A 75 2.07 -12.68 1.75
C VAL A 75 2.62 -12.63 0.33
N ASP A 76 3.62 -11.79 0.09
CA ASP A 76 4.27 -11.64 -1.22
C ASP A 76 5.66 -10.97 -1.11
N GLU A 77 6.49 -11.20 -2.12
CA GLU A 77 7.74 -10.49 -2.35
C GLU A 77 7.48 -9.26 -3.24
N VAL A 78 7.86 -8.07 -2.78
CA VAL A 78 7.47 -6.83 -3.43
C VAL A 78 8.63 -5.87 -3.65
N LEU A 79 8.41 -4.94 -4.57
CA LEU A 79 9.18 -3.71 -4.72
C LEU A 79 8.38 -2.55 -4.12
N LEU A 80 8.88 -1.95 -3.04
CA LEU A 80 8.27 -0.79 -2.41
C LEU A 80 8.96 0.50 -2.86
N THR A 81 8.18 1.50 -3.23
CA THR A 81 8.62 2.88 -3.44
C THR A 81 7.62 3.82 -2.79
N PHE A 82 8.11 4.93 -2.22
CA PHE A 82 7.23 5.96 -1.67
C PHE A 82 7.61 7.36 -2.14
N PHE A 83 6.62 8.23 -2.14
CA PHE A 83 6.75 9.62 -2.57
C PHE A 83 6.31 10.52 -1.42
N LYS A 84 7.15 11.49 -1.04
CA LYS A 84 6.79 12.52 -0.06
C LYS A 84 6.19 13.73 -0.77
N ALA A 85 5.09 14.25 -0.21
CA ALA A 85 4.53 15.53 -0.64
C ALA A 85 5.60 16.65 -0.57
N PRO A 86 5.55 17.66 -1.46
CA PRO A 86 4.60 17.84 -2.57
C PRO A 86 5.00 17.06 -3.84
N LYS A 87 6.02 16.19 -3.78
CA LYS A 87 6.58 15.48 -4.94
C LYS A 87 5.95 14.10 -5.12
N SER A 88 4.62 14.07 -5.18
CA SER A 88 3.78 12.90 -5.47
C SER A 88 2.76 13.26 -6.56
N TYR A 89 2.15 12.25 -7.20
CA TYR A 89 0.98 12.45 -8.07
C TYR A 89 -0.24 12.91 -7.27
#